data_AF-A0A7V4P389-F1
#
_entry.id   AF-A0A7V4P389-F1
#
_cell.length_a   1.000
_cell.length_b   1.000
_cell.length_c   1.000
_cell.angle_alpha   90.00
_cell.angle_beta   90.00
_cell.angle_gamma   90.00
#
_symmetry.space_group_name_H-M   'P 1'
#
loop_
_entity.id
_entity.type
_entity.pdbx_description
1 polymer ?
#
loop_
_entity_poly.entity_id
_entity_poly.type
_entity_poly.pdbx_seq_one_letter_code
_entity_poly.pdbx_strand_id
1 'polypeptide(L)'
;MTTTTPATSPAHADIHAVVQLAARGRIHEAIRLLLTLTRDDSPSEALRLSAWSEEQFVKLENWQAERDNLVAATRELNAVVHEILQRAESAAAAGDRVNAEQLLLAIKRLGAANIGSKHTKFADAYGQSLVRRADRGLAELGSREPTGAAAAATPSDPSPARRTTTPAADVP
;
A
#
# COMPACT_ATOMS: atom_id res chain seq x y z
N MET A 1 -46.42 -1.73 -1.63
CA MET A 1 -45.11 -2.29 -1.99
C MET A 1 -44.18 -1.14 -2.29
N THR A 2 -43.40 -0.70 -1.30
CA THR A 2 -42.41 0.38 -1.48
C THR A 2 -41.10 -0.24 -1.94
N THR A 3 -40.81 -0.12 -3.23
CA THR A 3 -39.48 -0.37 -3.79
C THR A 3 -38.53 0.70 -3.26
N THR A 4 -37.83 0.40 -2.18
CA THR A 4 -36.70 1.20 -1.72
C THR A 4 -35.52 0.89 -2.64
N THR A 5 -35.37 1.68 -3.70
CA THR A 5 -34.13 1.73 -4.48
C THR A 5 -32.98 2.02 -3.51
N PRO A 6 -31.89 1.24 -3.47
CA PRO A 6 -30.76 1.58 -2.63
C PRO A 6 -30.23 2.93 -3.12
N ALA A 7 -30.15 3.88 -2.19
CA ALA A 7 -29.70 5.23 -2.45
C ALA A 7 -28.34 5.18 -3.15
N THR A 8 -28.28 5.61 -4.40
CA THR A 8 -27.02 5.95 -5.06
C THR A 8 -26.43 7.09 -4.25
N SER A 9 -25.44 6.77 -3.42
CA SER A 9 -24.66 7.76 -2.68
C SER A 9 -24.08 8.79 -3.66
N PRO A 10 -23.97 10.07 -3.25
CA PRO A 10 -23.57 11.16 -4.13
C PRO A 10 -22.15 10.93 -4.68
N ALA A 11 -21.80 11.65 -5.74
CA ALA A 11 -20.61 11.58 -6.62
C ALA A 11 -19.20 11.55 -5.96
N HIS A 12 -19.01 10.73 -4.94
CA HIS A 12 -17.72 10.33 -4.42
C HIS A 12 -17.36 9.02 -5.11
N ALA A 13 -16.19 8.99 -5.74
CA ALA A 13 -15.65 7.72 -6.21
C ALA A 13 -15.59 6.73 -5.04
N ASP A 14 -15.91 5.47 -5.29
CA ASP A 14 -15.92 4.39 -4.31
C ASP A 14 -15.08 3.21 -4.81
N ILE A 15 -14.93 2.20 -3.95
CA ILE A 15 -14.17 0.99 -4.28
C ILE A 15 -14.77 0.21 -5.46
N HIS A 16 -16.08 0.33 -5.71
CA HIS A 16 -16.71 -0.32 -6.87
C HIS A 16 -16.22 0.29 -8.19
N ALA A 17 -15.98 1.59 -8.25
CA ALA A 17 -15.35 2.22 -9.41
C ALA A 17 -13.93 1.68 -9.66
N VAL A 18 -13.15 1.41 -8.60
CA VAL A 18 -11.82 0.77 -8.71
C VAL A 18 -11.95 -0.65 -9.29
N VAL A 19 -12.87 -1.46 -8.75
CA VAL A 19 -13.16 -2.82 -9.25
C VAL A 19 -13.54 -2.79 -10.73
N GLN A 20 -14.42 -1.87 -11.12
CA GLN A 20 -14.88 -1.74 -12.49
C GLN A 20 -13.77 -1.30 -13.48
N LEU A 21 -12.82 -0.49 -13.04
CA LEU A 21 -11.64 -0.16 -13.86
C LEU A 21 -10.72 -1.37 -14.01
N ALA A 22 -10.49 -2.10 -12.92
CA ALA A 22 -9.67 -3.31 -12.92
C ALA A 22 -10.26 -4.41 -13.83
N ALA A 23 -11.57 -4.66 -13.73
CA ALA A 23 -12.29 -5.61 -14.57
C ALA A 23 -12.20 -5.30 -16.08
N ARG A 24 -11.96 -4.03 -16.44
CA ARG A 24 -11.76 -3.60 -17.84
C ARG A 24 -10.28 -3.59 -18.25
N GLY A 25 -9.38 -4.14 -17.44
CA GLY A 25 -7.94 -4.12 -17.66
C GLY A 25 -7.28 -2.76 -17.45
N ARG A 26 -8.00 -1.74 -16.98
CA ARG A 26 -7.49 -0.38 -16.76
C ARG A 26 -6.79 -0.26 -15.39
N ILE A 27 -5.83 -1.15 -15.14
CA ILE A 27 -5.16 -1.32 -13.83
C ILE A 27 -4.50 -0.02 -13.36
N HIS A 28 -3.81 0.70 -14.25
CA HIS A 28 -3.14 1.96 -13.92
C HIS A 28 -4.11 3.02 -13.38
N GLU A 29 -5.29 3.12 -13.97
CA GLU A 29 -6.32 4.07 -13.55
C GLU A 29 -7.00 3.62 -12.26
N ALA A 30 -7.23 2.32 -12.11
CA ALA A 30 -7.74 1.72 -10.88
C ALA A 30 -6.80 2.02 -9.71
N ILE A 31 -5.48 1.89 -9.90
CA ILE A 31 -4.47 2.24 -8.90
C ILE A 31 -4.54 3.72 -8.55
N ARG A 32 -4.53 4.61 -9.55
CA ARG A 32 -4.59 6.06 -9.30
C ARG A 32 -5.84 6.43 -8.50
N LEU A 33 -6.98 5.82 -8.83
CA LEU A 33 -8.22 6.02 -8.11
C LEU A 33 -8.13 5.50 -6.67
N LEU A 34 -7.67 4.25 -6.49
CA LEU A 34 -7.50 3.65 -5.17
C LEU A 34 -6.59 4.49 -4.28
N LEU A 35 -5.44 4.94 -4.79
CA LEU A 35 -4.52 5.81 -4.05
C LEU A 35 -5.15 7.16 -3.67
N THR A 36 -6.09 7.66 -4.47
CA THR A 36 -6.87 8.87 -4.14
C THR A 36 -7.86 8.59 -3.01
N LEU A 37 -8.57 7.46 -3.08
CA LEU A 37 -9.52 7.03 -2.05
C LEU A 37 -8.86 6.65 -0.73
N THR A 38 -7.58 6.32 -0.74
CA THR A 38 -6.85 5.97 0.48
C THR A 38 -6.15 7.15 1.14
N ARG A 39 -6.33 8.38 0.66
CA ARG A 39 -5.84 9.59 1.32
C ARG A 39 -6.64 9.88 2.59
N ASP A 40 -5.99 10.50 3.59
CA ASP A 40 -6.51 10.72 4.94
C ASP A 40 -7.89 11.36 5.02
N ASP A 41 -8.24 12.21 4.08
CA ASP A 41 -9.53 12.90 4.06
C ASP A 41 -10.70 12.04 3.52
N SER A 42 -10.43 10.87 2.92
CA SER A 42 -11.48 10.04 2.33
C SER A 42 -12.17 9.17 3.40
N PRO A 43 -13.52 9.11 3.43
CA PRO A 43 -14.24 8.31 4.39
C PRO A 43 -13.98 6.81 4.18
N SER A 44 -13.80 6.07 5.27
CA SER A 44 -13.55 4.61 5.21
C SER A 44 -14.68 3.84 4.54
N GLU A 45 -15.90 4.37 4.57
CA GLU A 45 -17.08 3.86 3.87
C GLU A 45 -16.83 3.70 2.36
N ALA A 46 -16.07 4.61 1.73
CA ALA A 46 -15.78 4.55 0.29
C ALA A 46 -14.86 3.38 -0.08
N LEU A 47 -14.20 2.76 0.90
CA LEU A 47 -13.28 1.62 0.73
C LEU A 47 -13.94 0.27 1.09
N ARG A 48 -15.20 0.27 1.55
CA ARG A 48 -15.90 -0.95 1.97
C ARG A 48 -16.39 -1.76 0.78
N LEU A 49 -16.07 -3.05 0.77
CA LEU A 49 -16.53 -3.98 -0.27
C LEU A 49 -18.01 -4.34 -0.15
N SER A 50 -18.54 -4.27 1.07
CA SER A 50 -19.93 -4.60 1.38
C SER A 50 -20.49 -3.56 2.33
N ALA A 51 -21.73 -3.14 2.07
CA ALA A 51 -22.51 -2.31 2.99
C ALA A 51 -23.21 -3.14 4.08
N TRP A 52 -23.27 -4.47 3.93
CA TRP A 52 -23.97 -5.36 4.85
C TRP A 52 -23.03 -5.97 5.89
N SER A 53 -23.54 -6.07 7.11
CA SER A 53 -22.97 -6.98 8.11
C SER A 53 -23.24 -8.44 7.73
N GLU A 54 -22.49 -9.38 8.32
CA GLU A 54 -22.73 -10.81 8.11
C GLU A 54 -24.19 -11.21 8.38
N GLU A 55 -24.79 -10.70 9.46
CA GLU A 55 -26.17 -11.02 9.82
C GLU A 55 -27.19 -10.51 8.79
N GLN A 56 -26.94 -9.33 8.22
CA GLN A 56 -27.78 -8.78 7.16
C GLN A 56 -27.57 -9.55 5.84
N PHE A 57 -26.32 -9.92 5.56
CA PHE A 57 -25.91 -10.56 4.32
C PHE A 57 -26.58 -11.92 4.12
N VAL A 58 -26.59 -12.78 5.17
CA VAL A 58 -27.18 -14.12 5.08
C VAL A 58 -28.71 -14.12 5.01
N LYS A 59 -29.35 -12.97 5.32
CA LYS A 59 -30.80 -12.80 5.23
C LYS A 59 -31.26 -12.27 3.86
N LEU A 60 -30.33 -11.94 2.96
CA LEU A 60 -30.68 -11.50 1.60
C LEU A 60 -31.28 -12.67 0.82
N GLU A 61 -32.37 -12.42 0.09
CA GLU A 61 -33.00 -13.42 -0.79
C GLU A 61 -32.03 -13.91 -1.88
N ASN A 62 -31.11 -13.05 -2.31
CA ASN A 62 -30.11 -13.28 -3.35
C ASN A 62 -28.68 -13.38 -2.79
N TRP A 63 -28.50 -13.82 -1.53
CA TRP A 63 -27.20 -13.78 -0.86
C TRP A 63 -26.08 -14.54 -1.60
N GLN A 64 -26.39 -15.62 -2.34
CA GLN A 64 -25.39 -16.32 -3.15
C GLN A 64 -24.86 -15.46 -4.29
N ALA A 65 -25.75 -14.79 -5.04
CA ALA A 65 -25.34 -13.92 -6.13
C ALA A 65 -24.47 -12.76 -5.60
N GLU A 66 -24.84 -12.21 -4.44
CA GLU A 66 -24.06 -11.15 -3.82
C GLU A 66 -22.70 -11.63 -3.31
N ARG A 67 -22.62 -12.88 -2.82
CA ARG A 67 -21.35 -13.51 -2.46
C ARG A 67 -20.45 -13.68 -3.67
N ASP A 68 -21.00 -14.12 -4.80
CA ASP A 68 -20.25 -14.30 -6.04
C ASP A 68 -19.74 -12.95 -6.56
N ASN A 69 -20.56 -11.90 -6.46
CA ASN A 69 -20.14 -10.53 -6.78
C ASN A 69 -18.98 -10.06 -5.91
N LEU A 70 -19.02 -10.31 -4.58
CA LEU A 70 -17.92 -9.98 -3.67
C LEU A 70 -16.64 -10.76 -3.99
N VAL A 71 -16.77 -12.05 -4.31
CA VAL A 71 -15.63 -12.88 -4.73
C VAL A 71 -15.02 -12.37 -6.02
N ALA A 72 -15.85 -12.02 -7.01
CA ALA A 72 -15.37 -11.42 -8.26
C ALA A 72 -14.69 -10.06 -8.01
N ALA A 73 -15.29 -9.19 -7.21
CA ALA A 73 -14.72 -7.88 -6.89
C ALA A 73 -13.34 -8.00 -6.20
N THR A 74 -13.18 -8.92 -5.25
CA THR A 74 -11.88 -9.15 -4.60
C THR A 74 -10.83 -9.74 -5.55
N ARG A 75 -11.24 -10.55 -6.54
CA ARG A 75 -10.33 -11.02 -7.59
C ARG A 75 -9.77 -9.85 -8.42
N GLU A 76 -10.63 -8.94 -8.84
CA GLU A 76 -10.21 -7.75 -9.60
C GLU A 76 -9.34 -6.82 -8.76
N LEU A 77 -9.71 -6.60 -7.49
CA LEU A 77 -8.89 -5.81 -6.56
C LEU A 77 -7.54 -6.46 -6.27
N ASN A 78 -7.44 -7.79 -6.25
CA ASN A 78 -6.16 -8.45 -6.06
C ASN A 78 -5.17 -8.13 -7.17
N ALA A 79 -5.61 -7.92 -8.41
CA ALA A 79 -4.73 -7.47 -9.48
C ALA A 79 -4.16 -6.07 -9.19
N VAL A 80 -5.02 -5.15 -8.73
CA VAL A 80 -4.62 -3.78 -8.35
C VAL A 80 -3.67 -3.79 -7.14
N VAL A 81 -4.02 -4.55 -6.10
CA VAL A 81 -3.21 -4.69 -4.88
C VAL A 81 -1.84 -5.29 -5.20
N HIS A 82 -1.79 -6.33 -6.04
CA HIS A 82 -0.53 -6.96 -6.43
C HIS A 82 0.40 -5.98 -7.14
N GLU A 83 -0.13 -5.22 -8.08
CA GLU A 83 0.63 -4.19 -8.80
C GLU A 83 1.13 -3.06 -7.86
N ILE A 84 0.31 -2.62 -6.89
CA ILE A 84 0.74 -1.65 -5.88
C ILE A 84 1.89 -2.20 -5.01
N LEU A 85 1.80 -3.47 -4.60
CA LEU A 85 2.86 -4.11 -3.82
C LEU A 85 4.18 -4.22 -4.62
N GLN A 86 4.11 -4.58 -5.91
CA GLN A 86 5.28 -4.61 -6.79
C GLN A 86 5.90 -3.22 -6.99
N ARG A 87 5.08 -2.17 -7.09
CA ARG A 87 5.56 -0.78 -7.13
C ARG A 87 6.21 -0.34 -5.83
N ALA A 88 5.64 -0.74 -4.69
CA ALA A 88 6.23 -0.44 -3.38
C ALA A 88 7.60 -1.11 -3.23
N GLU A 89 7.73 -2.37 -3.65
CA GLU A 89 9.00 -3.09 -3.68
C GLU A 89 10.03 -2.42 -4.60
N SER A 90 9.60 -2.02 -5.80
CA SER A 90 10.47 -1.34 -6.78
C SER A 90 10.93 0.04 -6.26
N ALA A 91 10.03 0.82 -5.65
CA ALA A 91 10.36 2.10 -5.03
C ALA A 91 11.36 1.92 -3.87
N ALA A 92 11.14 0.90 -3.04
CA ALA A 92 12.06 0.55 -1.95
C ALA A 92 13.46 0.19 -2.48
N ALA A 93 13.54 -0.61 -3.55
CA ALA A 93 14.80 -1.00 -4.18
C ALA A 93 15.52 0.20 -4.82
N ALA A 94 14.77 1.19 -5.30
CA ALA A 94 15.30 2.44 -5.84
C ALA A 94 15.70 3.47 -4.75
N GLY A 95 15.48 3.16 -3.47
CA GLY A 95 15.73 4.07 -2.35
C GLY A 95 14.64 5.13 -2.12
N ASP A 96 13.55 5.10 -2.90
CA ASP A 96 12.38 5.97 -2.73
C ASP A 96 11.45 5.42 -1.63
N ARG A 97 11.92 5.55 -0.39
CA ARG A 97 11.25 5.01 0.79
C ARG A 97 9.89 5.66 1.05
N VAL A 98 9.77 6.97 0.83
CA VAL A 98 8.54 7.73 1.08
C VAL A 98 7.41 7.20 0.20
N ASN A 99 7.68 6.99 -1.08
CA ASN A 99 6.71 6.44 -2.01
C ASN A 99 6.36 4.98 -1.67
N ALA A 100 7.36 4.15 -1.36
CA ALA A 100 7.13 2.76 -0.95
C ALA A 100 6.21 2.68 0.29
N GLU A 101 6.46 3.52 1.29
CA GLU A 101 5.63 3.62 2.49
C GLU A 101 4.21 4.09 2.18
N GLN A 102 4.04 5.13 1.37
CA GLN A 102 2.71 5.62 0.96
C GLN A 102 1.88 4.54 0.26
N LEU A 103 2.49 3.77 -0.64
CA LEU A 103 1.83 2.66 -1.34
C LEU A 103 1.38 1.56 -0.36
N LEU A 104 2.20 1.21 0.63
CA LEU A 104 1.86 0.21 1.63
C LEU A 104 0.78 0.70 2.60
N LEU A 105 0.83 1.97 3.01
CA LEU A 105 -0.21 2.59 3.85
C LEU A 105 -1.57 2.62 3.13
N ALA A 106 -1.59 2.83 1.82
CA ALA A 106 -2.82 2.72 1.03
C ALA A 106 -3.45 1.31 1.12
N ILE A 107 -2.64 0.25 0.96
CA ILE A 107 -3.10 -1.13 1.12
C ILE A 107 -3.59 -1.40 2.54
N LYS A 108 -2.86 -0.90 3.55
CA LYS A 108 -3.24 -1.04 4.96
C LYS A 108 -4.60 -0.40 5.24
N ARG A 109 -4.83 0.82 4.74
CA ARG A 109 -6.11 1.52 4.91
C ARG A 109 -7.26 0.81 4.22
N LEU A 110 -7.07 0.35 2.97
CA LEU A 110 -8.08 -0.47 2.27
C LEU A 110 -8.44 -1.71 3.10
N GLY A 111 -7.45 -2.39 3.67
CA GLY A 111 -7.66 -3.53 4.55
C GLY A 111 -8.45 -3.15 5.81
N ALA A 112 -8.00 -2.12 6.53
CA ALA A 112 -8.62 -1.66 7.77
C ALA A 112 -10.08 -1.23 7.61
N ALA A 113 -10.45 -0.67 6.45
CA ALA A 113 -11.83 -0.27 6.16
C ALA A 113 -12.83 -1.45 6.10
N ASN A 114 -12.33 -2.68 5.97
CA ASN A 114 -13.13 -3.89 5.81
C ASN A 114 -13.06 -4.85 7.01
N ILE A 115 -12.40 -4.46 8.11
CA ILE A 115 -12.20 -5.31 9.31
C ILE A 115 -13.24 -5.00 10.39
N GLY A 116 -13.74 -6.05 11.03
CA GLY A 116 -14.58 -5.96 12.22
C GLY A 116 -15.96 -6.61 12.07
N SER A 117 -16.67 -6.71 13.19
CA SER A 117 -17.95 -7.43 13.31
C SER A 117 -19.10 -6.82 12.50
N LYS A 118 -18.94 -5.59 11.99
CA LYS A 118 -19.92 -4.91 11.14
C LYS A 118 -19.81 -5.31 9.67
N HIS A 119 -18.84 -6.13 9.30
CA HIS A 119 -18.60 -6.57 7.93
C HIS A 119 -18.98 -8.03 7.74
N THR A 120 -19.10 -8.47 6.49
CA THR A 120 -19.20 -9.90 6.18
C THR A 120 -17.90 -10.60 6.58
N LYS A 121 -17.98 -11.87 6.99
CA LYS A 121 -16.79 -12.66 7.36
C LYS A 121 -15.77 -12.72 6.22
N PHE A 122 -16.26 -12.70 4.99
CA PHE A 122 -15.42 -12.68 3.80
C PHE A 122 -14.65 -11.36 3.66
N ALA A 123 -15.34 -10.21 3.77
CA ALA A 123 -14.69 -8.90 3.69
C ALA A 123 -13.69 -8.70 4.85
N ASP A 124 -14.03 -9.16 6.05
CA ASP A 124 -13.14 -9.14 7.21
C ASP A 124 -11.86 -9.96 6.97
N ALA A 125 -12.00 -11.22 6.53
CA ALA A 125 -10.85 -12.07 6.23
C ALA A 125 -9.95 -11.48 5.14
N TYR A 126 -10.55 -10.90 4.09
CA TYR A 126 -9.84 -10.20 3.04
C TYR A 126 -9.09 -8.97 3.59
N GLY A 127 -9.78 -8.12 4.35
CA GLY A 127 -9.20 -6.91 4.97
C GLY A 127 -8.02 -7.24 5.87
N GLN A 128 -8.15 -8.25 6.73
CA GLN A 128 -7.06 -8.73 7.58
C GLN A 128 -5.86 -9.23 6.76
N SER A 129 -6.09 -9.91 5.63
CA SER A 129 -5.02 -10.34 4.75
C SER A 129 -4.26 -9.14 4.15
N LEU A 130 -4.95 -8.07 3.78
CA LEU A 130 -4.32 -6.87 3.24
C LEU A 130 -3.47 -6.15 4.29
N VAL A 131 -4.02 -5.98 5.51
CA VAL A 131 -3.29 -5.37 6.63
C VAL A 131 -2.01 -6.15 6.92
N ARG A 132 -2.08 -7.49 7.04
CA ARG A 132 -0.89 -8.32 7.28
C ARG A 132 0.19 -8.17 6.21
N ARG A 133 -0.21 -8.08 4.94
CA ARG A 133 0.74 -7.88 3.83
C ARG A 133 1.40 -6.51 3.89
N ALA A 134 0.61 -5.46 4.14
CA ALA A 134 1.12 -4.10 4.27
C ALA A 134 2.04 -3.94 5.48
N ASP A 135 1.66 -4.47 6.64
CA ASP A 135 2.48 -4.42 7.86
C ASP A 135 3.81 -5.13 7.68
N ARG A 136 3.82 -6.28 6.99
CA ARG A 136 5.08 -6.96 6.63
C ARG A 136 5.97 -6.06 5.78
N GLY A 137 5.42 -5.48 4.70
CA GLY A 137 6.18 -4.57 3.83
C GLY A 137 6.71 -3.34 4.58
N LEU A 138 5.92 -2.76 5.48
CA LEU A 138 6.34 -1.61 6.30
C LEU A 138 7.44 -1.99 7.29
N ALA A 139 7.37 -3.17 7.91
CA ALA A 139 8.42 -3.67 8.79
C ALA A 139 9.73 -3.95 8.03
N GLU A 140 9.65 -4.50 6.82
CA GLU A 140 10.81 -4.73 5.95
C GLU A 140 11.44 -3.41 5.50
N LEU A 141 10.64 -2.39 5.19
CA LEU A 141 11.15 -1.02 4.98
C LEU A 141 11.86 -0.52 6.24
N GLY A 142 11.22 -0.60 7.41
CA GLY A 142 11.77 -0.28 8.73
C GLY A 142 13.15 -0.86 8.98
N SER A 143 13.31 -2.16 8.71
CA SER A 143 14.51 -2.94 9.00
C SER A 143 15.68 -2.68 8.04
N ARG A 144 15.43 -2.05 6.88
CA ARG A 144 16.44 -1.67 5.89
C ARG A 144 17.07 -0.29 6.16
N GLU A 145 16.88 0.27 7.36
CA GLU A 145 17.70 1.40 7.79
C GLU A 145 19.18 1.08 7.57
N PRO A 146 19.95 1.97 6.92
CA PRO A 146 21.39 1.84 6.98
C PRO A 146 21.75 2.03 8.45
N THR A 147 22.30 0.99 9.07
CA THR A 147 22.97 1.09 10.36
C THR A 147 24.20 2.00 10.18
N GLY A 148 23.96 3.31 10.10
CA GLY A 148 24.96 4.35 10.01
C GLY A 148 25.56 4.62 11.38
N ALA A 149 26.28 3.64 11.93
CA ALA A 149 27.15 3.81 13.10
C ALA A 149 28.18 2.67 13.23
N ALA A 150 28.70 2.13 12.13
CA ALA A 150 29.87 1.27 12.18
C ALA A 150 30.87 1.67 11.08
N ALA A 151 32.06 2.09 11.53
CA ALA A 151 33.26 2.40 10.76
C ALA A 151 33.34 3.77 10.07
N ALA A 152 33.20 4.85 10.85
CA ALA A 152 34.20 5.91 10.76
C ALA A 152 35.47 5.39 11.45
N ALA A 153 36.24 4.56 10.75
CA ALA A 153 37.61 4.25 11.16
C ALA A 153 38.43 5.51 10.87
N THR A 154 38.59 6.34 11.89
CA THR A 154 39.58 7.41 11.94
C THR A 154 40.97 6.79 11.81
N PRO A 155 41.78 7.06 10.77
CA PRO A 155 43.22 7.04 10.95
C PRO A 155 43.58 8.40 11.53
N SER A 156 43.86 8.41 12.83
CA SER A 156 44.52 9.55 13.46
C SER A 156 45.84 9.81 12.74
N ASP A 157 45.94 10.96 12.07
CA ASP A 157 47.19 11.55 11.63
C ASP A 157 47.78 12.38 12.78
N PRO A 158 49.02 12.13 13.18
CA PRO A 158 49.85 13.16 13.78
C PRO A 158 51.02 13.53 12.84
N SER A 159 50.87 14.67 12.16
CA SER A 159 52.00 15.51 11.71
C SER A 159 52.81 16.04 12.92
N PRO A 160 54.04 16.62 12.82
CA PRO A 160 54.76 17.05 11.61
C PRO A 160 56.31 16.85 11.61
N ALA A 161 56.94 17.32 10.52
CA ALA A 161 58.29 17.88 10.40
C ALA A 161 59.49 16.97 10.04
N ARG A 162 59.93 17.09 8.77
CA ARG A 162 61.30 17.50 8.47
C ARG A 162 61.37 18.22 7.12
N ARG A 163 61.63 19.54 7.20
CA ARG A 163 62.17 20.34 6.10
C ARG A 163 63.61 19.89 5.88
N THR A 164 63.96 19.47 4.66
CA THR A 164 65.30 19.64 4.13
C THR A 164 65.21 19.96 2.64
N THR A 165 65.62 21.19 2.36
CA THR A 165 65.85 21.87 1.10
C THR A 165 66.80 21.12 0.17
N THR A 166 66.48 21.08 -1.12
CA THR A 166 67.40 20.82 -2.24
C THR A 166 68.41 21.98 -2.37
N PRO A 167 69.64 21.73 -2.85
CA PRO A 167 69.93 22.20 -4.22
C PRO A 167 70.81 21.24 -5.04
N ALA A 168 70.79 21.49 -6.35
CA ALA A 168 71.46 20.77 -7.44
C ALA A 168 72.98 21.04 -7.56
N ALA A 169 73.71 20.08 -8.14
CA ALA A 169 74.89 20.21 -9.03
C ALA A 169 75.32 18.77 -9.44
N ASP A 170 75.32 18.32 -10.69
CA ASP A 170 76.15 18.61 -11.89
C ASP A 170 77.39 17.68 -12.04
N VAL A 171 77.43 16.98 -13.20
CA VAL A 171 78.52 16.27 -13.95
C VAL A 171 79.37 15.16 -13.26
N PRO A 172 79.99 14.19 -13.99
CA PRO A 172 80.72 14.29 -15.29
C PRO A 172 80.01 13.70 -16.52
#